data_AF-V5IA34-F1
#
_entry.id   AF-V5IA34-F1
#
_cell.length_a   1.000
_cell.length_b   1.000
_cell.length_c   1.000
_cell.angle_alpha   90.00
_cell.angle_beta   90.00
_cell.angle_gamma   90.00
#
_symmetry.space_group_name_H-M   'P 1'
#
loop_
_entity.id
_entity.type
_entity.pdbx_description
1 polymer ?
#
loop_
_entity_poly.entity_id
_entity_poly.type
_entity_poly.pdbx_seq_one_letter_code
_entity_poly.pdbx_strand_id
1 'polypeptide(L)'
;MLSIGPKMDGGPNVKYFEAPETLTALEGVKQWLQKNGKKYVQNEPLTNKTISATTIQLMQFQEDFLGKNAQKPPMTRIPVKYFLDFKPGGGLCHILLAAYRFKSEHGWRRFELPSGKNASSKLERVFEMYQSMEKALISVKMYTLPIVYIRPDIDKVVVQKLKDIIRRRNGQVVDTEETATHIIYGSVDPLKEEYGRPVIKRDKMVMMHWYYFPNSFDTWVNLETAGLDGLSIDSNPSPHSGPWRVTYTWLYDTDQYNEWMSEEDYEVDESGNKKVHPKLMSVEDLMNPSEDRNKKNKSGKRKRSPSPPSKVGKRKSGRSPAVGKKTKPDDPESEDLTKDMEEPTPEPNVVEVNPTAPNQQLTKKDHELQPLKGGSITDLEEAEERGEDSQTGKNSDSNTQDDGQEDNVTEQTHHIIIPSYSAWFDYNSIHEVEKRALPEFFNGRNKSKTPEIYLAYRNFMVDTYRLNPT
;
A
#
# COMPACT_ATOMS: atom_id res chain seq x y z
N MET A 1 0.83 11.95 -12.18
CA MET A 1 0.27 10.58 -12.09
C MET A 1 -0.35 10.41 -10.72
N LEU A 2 -1.61 10.00 -10.63
CA LEU A 2 -2.19 9.58 -9.35
C LEU A 2 -1.49 8.29 -8.93
N SER A 3 -0.85 8.30 -7.75
CA SER A 3 -0.35 7.09 -7.11
C SER A 3 -1.52 6.14 -6.88
N ILE A 4 -1.51 4.99 -7.54
CA ILE A 4 -2.50 3.93 -7.35
C ILE A 4 -2.10 3.17 -6.08
N GLY A 5 -3.00 3.08 -5.11
CA GLY A 5 -2.74 2.43 -3.83
C GLY A 5 -4.00 1.94 -3.12
N PRO A 6 -3.85 1.41 -1.89
CA PRO A 6 -4.98 1.00 -1.06
C PRO A 6 -5.87 2.18 -0.69
N LYS A 7 -7.13 1.87 -0.35
CA LYS A 7 -8.00 2.87 0.28
C LYS A 7 -7.42 3.31 1.63
N MET A 8 -7.86 4.47 2.10
CA MET A 8 -7.50 4.97 3.44
C MET A 8 -8.15 4.16 4.56
N ASP A 9 -9.30 3.54 4.28
CA ASP A 9 -10.07 2.72 5.21
C ASP A 9 -10.75 1.53 4.50
N GLY A 10 -11.34 0.65 5.31
CA GLY A 10 -12.08 -0.53 4.84
C GLY A 10 -13.54 -0.25 4.45
N GLY A 11 -13.94 1.02 4.32
CA GLY A 11 -15.31 1.45 4.05
C GLY A 11 -15.76 1.20 2.61
N PRO A 12 -17.08 1.29 2.32
CA PRO A 12 -17.61 1.07 0.99
C PRO A 12 -17.18 2.14 -0.02
N ASN A 13 -16.88 1.73 -1.25
CA ASN A 13 -16.78 2.66 -2.37
C ASN A 13 -18.20 3.04 -2.84
N VAL A 14 -18.75 4.12 -2.30
CA VAL A 14 -20.12 4.59 -2.58
C VAL A 14 -20.35 4.78 -4.09
N LYS A 15 -19.40 5.44 -4.79
CA LYS A 15 -19.49 5.67 -6.24
C LYS A 15 -19.62 4.36 -7.02
N TYR A 16 -18.91 3.31 -6.62
CA TYR A 16 -19.01 2.00 -7.25
C TYR A 16 -20.40 1.37 -7.07
N PHE A 17 -20.98 1.47 -5.87
CA PHE A 17 -22.29 0.89 -5.58
C PHE A 17 -23.46 1.67 -6.20
N GLU A 18 -23.26 2.96 -6.48
CA GLU A 18 -24.24 3.83 -7.14
C GLU A 18 -24.12 3.82 -8.68
N ALA A 19 -23.04 3.24 -9.23
CA ALA A 19 -22.82 3.17 -10.67
C ALA A 19 -23.93 2.38 -11.38
N PRO A 20 -24.38 2.81 -12.59
CA PRO A 20 -25.44 2.13 -13.35
C PRO A 20 -25.20 0.64 -13.59
N GLU A 21 -23.95 0.25 -13.83
CA GLU A 21 -23.52 -1.12 -14.09
C GLU A 21 -23.68 -1.99 -12.84
N THR A 22 -23.29 -1.46 -11.68
CA THR A 22 -23.49 -2.13 -10.39
C THR A 22 -24.97 -2.26 -10.06
N LEU A 23 -25.76 -1.19 -10.27
CA LEU A 23 -27.21 -1.24 -10.06
C LEU A 23 -27.88 -2.27 -10.99
N THR A 24 -27.37 -2.44 -12.21
CA THR A 24 -27.85 -3.47 -13.14
C THR A 24 -27.48 -4.87 -12.65
N ALA A 25 -26.24 -5.06 -12.19
CA ALA A 25 -25.77 -6.34 -11.66
C ALA A 25 -26.53 -6.82 -10.41
N LEU A 26 -27.11 -5.90 -9.62
CA LEU A 26 -27.95 -6.21 -8.46
C LEU A 26 -29.33 -6.77 -8.81
N GLU A 27 -29.73 -6.79 -10.08
CA GLU A 27 -31.03 -7.31 -10.51
C GLU A 27 -31.21 -8.79 -10.12
N GLY A 28 -30.16 -9.61 -10.28
CA GLY A 28 -30.18 -11.02 -9.88
C GLY A 28 -30.35 -11.20 -8.38
N VAL A 29 -29.74 -10.33 -7.57
CA VAL A 29 -29.89 -10.31 -6.10
C VAL A 29 -31.32 -9.96 -5.72
N LYS A 30 -31.90 -8.93 -6.33
CA LYS A 30 -33.29 -8.50 -6.09
C LYS A 30 -34.27 -9.65 -6.35
N GLN A 31 -34.19 -10.27 -7.52
CA GLN A 31 -35.08 -11.37 -7.90
C GLN A 31 -34.93 -12.56 -6.95
N TRP A 32 -33.70 -12.89 -6.57
CA TRP A 32 -33.44 -13.97 -5.62
C TRP A 32 -34.05 -13.67 -4.23
N LEU A 33 -33.92 -12.44 -3.73
CA LEU A 33 -34.53 -12.02 -2.46
C LEU A 33 -36.06 -12.08 -2.50
N GLN A 34 -36.68 -11.63 -3.60
CA GLN A 34 -38.14 -11.70 -3.76
C GLN A 34 -38.65 -13.14 -3.79
N LYS A 35 -37.88 -14.07 -4.36
CA LYS A 35 -38.23 -15.48 -4.43
C LYS A 35 -38.02 -16.21 -3.10
N ASN A 36 -36.84 -16.07 -2.48
CA ASN A 36 -36.44 -16.88 -1.33
C ASN A 36 -36.76 -16.20 0.01
N GLY A 37 -36.87 -14.88 0.01
CA GLY A 37 -37.15 -14.04 1.18
C GLY A 37 -38.53 -13.41 1.18
N LYS A 38 -39.47 -13.83 0.32
CA LYS A 38 -40.78 -13.18 0.11
C LYS A 38 -41.45 -12.73 1.41
N LYS A 39 -41.53 -13.62 2.40
CA LYS A 39 -42.12 -13.38 3.73
C LYS A 39 -41.53 -12.14 4.43
N TYR A 40 -40.25 -11.86 4.21
CA TYR A 40 -39.50 -10.81 4.90
C TYR A 40 -39.38 -9.52 4.07
N VAL A 41 -39.42 -9.61 2.73
CA VAL A 41 -39.18 -8.46 1.84
C VAL A 41 -40.42 -7.98 1.09
N GLN A 42 -41.56 -8.68 1.17
CA GLN A 42 -42.77 -8.34 0.41
C GLN A 42 -43.31 -6.92 0.67
N ASN A 43 -43.09 -6.38 1.87
CA ASN A 43 -43.52 -5.04 2.26
C ASN A 43 -42.40 -4.00 2.15
N GLU A 44 -41.20 -4.41 1.70
CA GLU A 44 -40.08 -3.51 1.50
C GLU A 44 -40.12 -2.95 0.08
N PRO A 45 -39.79 -1.66 -0.13
CA PRO A 45 -39.70 -1.06 -1.46
C PRO A 45 -38.42 -1.53 -2.17
N LEU A 46 -38.33 -2.82 -2.47
CA LEU A 46 -37.11 -3.46 -2.94
C LEU A 46 -36.81 -3.09 -4.40
N THR A 47 -35.87 -2.16 -4.56
CA THR A 47 -35.27 -1.73 -5.83
C THR A 47 -33.75 -1.94 -5.80
N ASN A 48 -33.09 -1.91 -6.96
CA ASN A 48 -31.63 -2.06 -7.02
C ASN A 48 -30.93 -0.90 -6.26
N LYS A 49 -31.52 0.31 -6.28
CA LYS A 49 -31.04 1.46 -5.50
C LYS A 49 -31.15 1.24 -4.00
N THR A 50 -32.28 0.72 -3.50
CA THR A 50 -32.45 0.45 -2.06
C THR A 50 -31.57 -0.71 -1.59
N ILE A 51 -31.34 -1.72 -2.44
CA ILE A 51 -30.41 -2.82 -2.15
C ILE A 51 -28.98 -2.28 -2.05
N SER A 52 -28.57 -1.46 -3.03
CA SER A 52 -27.27 -0.80 -3.03
C SER A 52 -27.08 0.07 -1.77
N ALA A 53 -28.04 0.95 -1.47
CA ALA A 53 -27.99 1.81 -0.29
C ALA A 53 -27.92 1.01 1.02
N THR A 54 -28.69 -0.07 1.15
CA THR A 54 -28.63 -0.96 2.32
C THR A 54 -27.27 -1.63 2.44
N THR A 55 -26.70 -2.09 1.31
CA THR A 55 -25.38 -2.72 1.25
C THR A 55 -24.28 -1.74 1.70
N ILE A 56 -24.32 -0.51 1.20
CA ILE A 56 -23.41 0.58 1.61
C ILE A 56 -23.54 0.83 3.11
N GLN A 57 -24.76 0.97 3.63
CA GLN A 57 -24.97 1.24 5.06
C GLN A 57 -24.43 0.11 5.95
N LEU A 58 -24.62 -1.16 5.55
CA LEU A 58 -24.06 -2.30 6.26
C LEU A 58 -22.52 -2.33 6.20
N MET A 59 -21.93 -2.02 5.05
CA MET A 59 -20.46 -1.96 4.93
C MET A 59 -19.89 -0.80 5.75
N GLN A 60 -20.54 0.36 5.75
CA GLN A 60 -20.09 1.52 6.53
C GLN A 60 -20.19 1.25 8.03
N PHE A 61 -21.28 0.66 8.50
CA PHE A 61 -21.39 0.26 9.92
C PHE A 61 -20.26 -0.70 10.33
N GLN A 62 -19.93 -1.65 9.46
CA GLN A 62 -18.82 -2.57 9.72
C GLN A 62 -17.48 -1.84 9.79
N GLU A 63 -17.25 -0.80 8.99
CA GLU A 63 -16.06 0.05 9.12
C GLU A 63 -16.04 0.82 10.45
N ASP A 64 -17.11 1.52 10.76
CA ASP A 64 -17.17 2.43 11.91
C ASP A 64 -17.03 1.70 13.26
N PHE A 65 -17.59 0.49 13.37
CA PHE A 65 -17.70 -0.24 14.64
C PHE A 65 -16.86 -1.52 14.72
N LEU A 66 -16.45 -2.07 13.57
CA LEU A 66 -15.66 -3.30 13.48
C LEU A 66 -14.37 -3.11 12.67
N GLY A 67 -14.07 -1.93 12.12
CA GLY A 67 -12.84 -1.67 11.35
C GLY A 67 -11.57 -1.60 12.20
N LYS A 68 -10.45 -1.36 11.53
CA LYS A 68 -9.10 -1.24 12.13
C LYS A 68 -9.05 -0.23 13.29
N ASN A 69 -9.83 0.84 13.18
CA ASN A 69 -9.87 1.93 14.16
C ASN A 69 -10.92 1.73 15.27
N ALA A 70 -11.67 0.62 15.23
CA ALA A 70 -12.68 0.32 16.24
C ALA A 70 -12.02 -0.11 17.56
N GLN A 71 -12.53 0.42 18.67
CA GLN A 71 -12.04 0.05 20.00
C GLN A 71 -12.70 -1.23 20.46
N LYS A 72 -11.92 -2.29 20.64
CA LYS A 72 -12.37 -3.60 21.16
C LYS A 72 -13.60 -4.13 20.41
N PRO A 73 -13.49 -4.38 19.09
CA PRO A 73 -14.63 -4.84 18.31
C PRO A 73 -15.15 -6.18 18.87
N PRO A 74 -16.48 -6.34 19.07
CA PRO A 74 -17.04 -7.53 19.72
C PRO A 74 -17.09 -8.76 18.80
N MET A 75 -16.82 -8.59 17.51
CA MET A 75 -16.77 -9.67 16.52
C MET A 75 -15.84 -9.31 15.35
N THR A 76 -15.43 -10.33 14.60
CA THR A 76 -14.70 -10.17 13.34
C THR A 76 -15.62 -9.64 12.24
N ARG A 77 -15.06 -8.85 11.32
CA ARG A 77 -15.77 -8.39 10.13
C ARG A 77 -16.14 -9.57 9.22
N ILE A 78 -17.32 -9.49 8.60
CA ILE A 78 -17.69 -10.31 7.46
C ILE A 78 -16.83 -9.85 6.26
N PRO A 79 -16.05 -10.75 5.63
CA PRO A 79 -15.16 -10.38 4.53
C PRO A 79 -15.90 -9.69 3.39
N VAL A 80 -15.31 -8.60 2.86
CA VAL A 80 -15.97 -7.75 1.85
C VAL A 80 -16.33 -8.50 0.57
N LYS A 81 -15.61 -9.58 0.25
CA LYS A 81 -15.86 -10.42 -0.93
C LYS A 81 -17.31 -10.94 -0.99
N TYR A 82 -17.93 -11.19 0.16
CA TYR A 82 -19.34 -11.62 0.20
C TYR A 82 -20.31 -10.49 -0.10
N PHE A 83 -19.98 -9.24 0.24
CA PHE A 83 -20.77 -8.06 -0.16
C PHE A 83 -20.66 -7.77 -1.66
N LEU A 84 -19.61 -8.24 -2.33
CA LEU A 84 -19.34 -8.04 -3.76
C LEU A 84 -19.81 -9.20 -4.65
N ASP A 85 -20.34 -10.29 -4.06
CA ASP A 85 -20.86 -11.44 -4.79
C ASP A 85 -22.34 -11.25 -5.16
N PHE A 86 -22.57 -10.65 -6.34
CA PHE A 86 -23.90 -10.34 -6.87
C PHE A 86 -24.56 -11.51 -7.61
N LYS A 87 -23.95 -12.70 -7.61
CA LYS A 87 -24.56 -13.87 -8.26
C LYS A 87 -25.91 -14.20 -7.59
N PRO A 88 -26.90 -14.72 -8.34
CA PRO A 88 -28.12 -15.23 -7.71
C PRO A 88 -27.79 -16.32 -6.69
N GLY A 89 -28.17 -16.11 -5.43
CA GLY A 89 -27.81 -17.00 -4.33
C GLY A 89 -26.35 -16.85 -3.85
N GLY A 90 -25.64 -15.81 -4.28
CA GLY A 90 -24.30 -15.45 -3.84
C GLY A 90 -24.26 -14.90 -2.41
N GLY A 91 -23.05 -14.52 -1.96
CA GLY A 91 -22.81 -13.96 -0.63
C GLY A 91 -23.75 -12.82 -0.26
N LEU A 92 -23.96 -11.85 -1.16
CA LEU A 92 -24.78 -10.68 -0.89
C LEU A 92 -26.25 -11.06 -0.68
N CYS A 93 -26.74 -12.06 -1.43
CA CYS A 93 -28.10 -12.58 -1.27
C CYS A 93 -28.34 -13.12 0.14
N HIS A 94 -27.40 -13.90 0.67
CA HIS A 94 -27.52 -14.50 2.00
C HIS A 94 -27.34 -13.48 3.13
N ILE A 95 -26.42 -12.51 2.97
CA ILE A 95 -26.27 -11.38 3.90
C ILE A 95 -27.58 -10.60 4.00
N LEU A 96 -28.11 -10.13 2.86
CA LEU A 96 -29.32 -9.31 2.85
C LEU A 96 -30.54 -10.08 3.33
N LEU A 97 -30.69 -11.36 2.96
CA LEU A 97 -31.79 -12.19 3.46
C LEU A 97 -31.74 -12.33 4.98
N ALA A 98 -30.56 -12.58 5.56
CA ALA A 98 -30.39 -12.63 7.01
C ALA A 98 -30.71 -11.28 7.67
N ALA A 99 -30.27 -10.17 7.06
CA ALA A 99 -30.56 -8.82 7.52
C ALA A 99 -32.06 -8.50 7.54
N TYR A 100 -32.76 -8.73 6.43
CA TYR A 100 -34.20 -8.50 6.32
C TYR A 100 -35.02 -9.41 7.22
N ARG A 101 -34.59 -10.68 7.36
CA ARG A 101 -35.17 -11.61 8.32
C ARG A 101 -35.06 -11.07 9.74
N PHE A 102 -33.85 -10.67 10.15
CA PHE A 102 -33.61 -10.13 11.48
C PHE A 102 -34.44 -8.86 11.74
N LYS A 103 -34.43 -7.92 10.78
CA LYS A 103 -35.25 -6.70 10.80
C LYS A 103 -36.72 -7.01 11.03
N SER A 104 -37.27 -7.96 10.27
CA SER A 104 -38.67 -8.37 10.36
C SER A 104 -39.01 -9.04 11.70
N GLU A 105 -38.17 -9.95 12.17
CA GLU A 105 -38.36 -10.70 13.42
C GLU A 105 -38.26 -9.78 14.66
N HIS A 106 -37.52 -8.67 14.56
CA HIS A 106 -37.38 -7.67 15.63
C HIS A 106 -38.28 -6.43 15.46
N GLY A 107 -39.19 -6.44 14.47
CA GLY A 107 -40.17 -5.37 14.29
C GLY A 107 -39.57 -4.02 13.86
N TRP A 108 -38.38 -4.01 13.24
CA TRP A 108 -37.71 -2.79 12.81
C TRP A 108 -38.38 -2.20 11.56
N ARG A 109 -38.76 -0.92 11.62
CA ARG A 109 -39.36 -0.20 10.47
C ARG A 109 -38.33 0.02 9.35
N ARG A 110 -37.12 0.42 9.72
CA ARG A 110 -35.93 0.59 8.86
C ARG A 110 -34.73 -0.02 9.56
N PHE A 111 -33.63 -0.26 8.85
CA PHE A 111 -32.38 -0.62 9.52
C PHE A 111 -31.96 0.53 10.45
N GLU A 112 -31.86 0.25 11.74
CA GLU A 112 -31.46 1.23 12.76
C GLU A 112 -29.96 1.15 13.03
N LEU A 113 -29.13 1.46 12.04
CA LEU A 113 -27.67 1.46 12.18
C LEU A 113 -27.21 2.79 12.80
N PRO A 114 -26.70 2.81 14.03
CA PRO A 114 -26.21 4.05 14.65
C PRO A 114 -24.98 4.57 13.91
N SER A 115 -24.86 5.90 13.79
CA SER A 115 -23.68 6.56 13.20
C SER A 115 -22.70 7.09 14.26
N GLY A 116 -22.81 6.64 15.53
CA GLY A 116 -22.01 7.16 16.63
C GLY A 116 -21.90 6.24 17.85
N LYS A 117 -20.92 6.52 18.72
CA LYS A 117 -20.45 5.63 19.80
C LYS A 117 -21.41 5.49 21.01
N ASN A 118 -22.46 6.30 21.11
CA ASN A 118 -23.31 6.43 22.33
C ASN A 118 -24.63 5.63 22.26
N ALA A 119 -24.71 4.54 21.49
CA ALA A 119 -25.95 3.79 21.24
C ALA A 119 -25.92 2.33 21.75
N SER A 120 -25.38 2.08 22.94
CA SER A 120 -24.97 0.75 23.43
C SER A 120 -25.99 -0.39 23.24
N SER A 121 -27.26 -0.21 23.64
CA SER A 121 -28.28 -1.27 23.52
C SER A 121 -28.76 -1.50 22.09
N LYS A 122 -28.71 -0.46 21.24
CA LYS A 122 -28.99 -0.60 19.80
C LYS A 122 -27.84 -1.29 19.08
N LEU A 123 -26.60 -0.99 19.47
CA LEU A 123 -25.40 -1.61 18.90
C LEU A 123 -25.38 -3.11 19.13
N GLU A 124 -25.73 -3.58 20.32
CA GLU A 124 -25.82 -5.01 20.63
C GLU A 124 -26.75 -5.76 19.66
N ARG A 125 -27.95 -5.20 19.41
CA ARG A 125 -28.90 -5.78 18.44
C ARG A 125 -28.37 -5.75 17.01
N VAL A 126 -27.63 -4.72 16.62
CA VAL A 126 -26.99 -4.69 15.31
C VAL A 126 -25.92 -5.78 15.22
N PHE A 127 -25.09 -5.97 16.26
CA PHE A 127 -24.10 -7.07 16.27
C PHE A 127 -24.76 -8.46 16.21
N GLU A 128 -25.89 -8.69 16.89
CA GLU A 128 -26.69 -9.92 16.73
C GLU A 128 -27.15 -10.14 15.27
N MET A 129 -27.50 -9.07 14.55
CA MET A 129 -27.82 -9.13 13.13
C MET A 129 -26.61 -9.56 12.29
N TYR A 130 -25.41 -8.99 12.52
CA TYR A 130 -24.20 -9.41 11.82
C TYR A 130 -23.79 -10.85 12.13
N GLN A 131 -23.93 -11.29 13.38
CA GLN A 131 -23.74 -12.70 13.75
C GLN A 131 -24.72 -13.61 13.00
N SER A 132 -25.96 -13.16 12.78
CA SER A 132 -26.95 -13.90 11.99
C SER A 132 -26.59 -13.96 10.50
N MET A 133 -26.01 -12.89 9.94
CA MET A 133 -25.48 -12.88 8.57
C MET A 133 -24.30 -13.83 8.41
N GLU A 134 -23.34 -13.81 9.34
CA GLU A 134 -22.18 -14.71 9.34
C GLU A 134 -22.63 -16.18 9.42
N LYS A 135 -23.53 -16.51 10.36
CA LYS A 135 -24.12 -17.84 10.48
C LYS A 135 -24.83 -18.28 9.21
N ALA A 136 -25.52 -17.36 8.52
CA ALA A 136 -26.17 -17.67 7.25
C ALA A 136 -25.14 -18.09 6.19
N LEU A 137 -24.04 -17.35 6.03
CA LEU A 137 -22.95 -17.67 5.10
C LEU A 137 -22.27 -19.02 5.42
N ILE A 138 -22.05 -19.31 6.70
CA ILE A 138 -21.47 -20.58 7.15
C ILE A 138 -22.44 -21.74 6.86
N SER A 139 -23.74 -21.56 7.11
CA SER A 139 -24.73 -22.62 6.91
C SER A 139 -24.84 -23.08 5.46
N VAL A 140 -24.59 -22.18 4.51
CA VAL A 140 -24.57 -22.48 3.06
C VAL A 140 -23.17 -22.81 2.54
N LYS A 141 -22.19 -23.00 3.42
CA LYS A 141 -20.79 -23.36 3.12
C LYS A 141 -20.07 -22.36 2.21
N MET A 142 -20.51 -21.10 2.21
CA MET A 142 -19.81 -20.02 1.51
C MET A 142 -18.67 -19.45 2.33
N TYR A 143 -18.80 -19.50 3.65
CA TYR A 143 -17.80 -19.04 4.60
C TYR A 143 -17.40 -20.18 5.52
N THR A 144 -16.08 -20.39 5.64
CA THR A 144 -15.50 -21.41 6.50
C THR A 144 -14.55 -20.72 7.46
N LEU A 145 -14.75 -20.93 8.76
CA LEU A 145 -13.85 -20.39 9.78
C LEU A 145 -12.53 -21.17 9.78
N PRO A 146 -11.38 -20.51 10.00
CA PRO A 146 -10.09 -21.18 10.02
C PRO A 146 -9.98 -22.25 11.11
N ILE A 147 -9.47 -23.41 10.72
CA ILE A 147 -9.04 -24.49 11.61
C ILE A 147 -7.52 -24.51 11.52
N VAL A 148 -6.86 -24.13 12.60
CA VAL A 148 -5.47 -23.69 12.59
C VAL A 148 -4.61 -24.65 13.39
N TYR A 149 -3.61 -25.23 12.74
CA TYR A 149 -2.50 -25.92 13.37
C TYR A 149 -1.29 -24.97 13.45
N ILE A 150 -0.68 -24.89 14.63
CA ILE A 150 0.49 -24.05 14.87
C ILE A 150 1.71 -24.97 15.00
N ARG A 151 2.70 -24.80 14.11
CA ARG A 151 3.88 -25.66 14.12
C ARG A 151 4.68 -25.53 15.43
N PRO A 152 5.30 -26.63 15.90
CA PRO A 152 5.99 -26.66 17.19
C PRO A 152 7.32 -25.89 17.24
N ASP A 153 7.84 -25.48 16.08
CA ASP A 153 9.07 -24.68 15.93
C ASP A 153 8.84 -23.17 16.18
N ILE A 154 7.60 -22.72 16.36
CA ILE A 154 7.27 -21.34 16.71
C ILE A 154 7.49 -21.11 18.21
N ASP A 155 8.09 -19.96 18.55
CA ASP A 155 8.34 -19.56 19.94
C ASP A 155 7.07 -19.60 20.82
N LYS A 156 7.20 -20.12 22.04
CA LYS A 156 6.06 -20.38 22.94
C LYS A 156 5.28 -19.12 23.31
N VAL A 157 5.95 -17.97 23.44
CA VAL A 157 5.29 -16.68 23.73
C VAL A 157 4.45 -16.26 22.54
N VAL A 158 4.98 -16.43 21.33
CA VAL A 158 4.24 -16.18 20.09
C VAL A 158 3.05 -17.13 19.98
N VAL A 159 3.22 -18.44 20.20
CA VAL A 159 2.14 -19.44 20.15
C VAL A 159 0.97 -19.04 21.06
N GLN A 160 1.23 -18.59 22.28
CA GLN A 160 0.16 -18.18 23.20
C GLN A 160 -0.64 -17.00 22.61
N LYS A 161 0.05 -15.98 22.11
CA LYS A 161 -0.59 -14.82 21.45
C LYS A 161 -1.42 -15.24 20.23
N LEU A 162 -0.90 -16.15 19.39
CA LEU A 162 -1.62 -16.65 18.22
C LEU A 162 -2.89 -17.40 18.61
N LYS A 163 -2.83 -18.28 19.62
CA LYS A 163 -4.02 -18.99 20.14
C LYS A 163 -5.09 -18.02 20.65
N ASP A 164 -4.68 -16.93 21.28
CA ASP A 164 -5.62 -15.93 21.79
C ASP A 164 -6.29 -15.15 20.66
N ILE A 165 -5.55 -14.82 19.59
CA ILE A 165 -6.11 -14.22 18.37
C ILE A 165 -7.12 -15.18 17.73
N ILE A 166 -6.72 -16.44 17.47
CA ILE A 166 -7.57 -17.44 16.80
C ILE A 166 -8.91 -17.58 17.53
N ARG A 167 -8.90 -17.75 18.86
CA ARG A 167 -10.14 -17.86 19.65
C ARG A 167 -10.99 -16.60 19.61
N ARG A 168 -10.37 -15.41 19.71
CA ARG A 168 -11.08 -14.12 19.65
C ARG A 168 -11.77 -13.90 18.31
N ARG A 169 -11.23 -14.47 17.22
CA ARG A 169 -11.76 -14.36 15.86
C ARG A 169 -12.65 -15.54 15.44
N ASN A 170 -13.08 -16.37 16.40
CA ASN A 170 -13.89 -17.57 16.19
C ASN A 170 -13.22 -18.66 15.33
N GLY A 171 -11.89 -18.64 15.21
CA GLY A 171 -11.14 -19.74 14.64
C GLY A 171 -10.97 -20.90 15.63
N GLN A 172 -10.67 -22.09 15.12
CA GLN A 172 -10.41 -23.29 15.91
C GLN A 172 -8.92 -23.60 15.91
N VAL A 173 -8.36 -23.98 17.05
CA VAL A 173 -7.00 -24.52 17.15
C VAL A 173 -7.07 -26.04 17.17
N VAL A 174 -6.22 -26.71 16.40
CA VAL A 174 -6.07 -28.17 16.38
C VAL A 174 -4.62 -28.57 16.66
N ASP A 175 -4.45 -29.79 17.16
CA ASP A 175 -3.14 -30.32 17.54
C ASP A 175 -2.45 -31.14 16.43
N THR A 176 -3.14 -31.37 15.30
CA THR A 176 -2.60 -32.15 14.16
C THR A 176 -2.88 -31.49 12.82
N GLU A 177 -2.00 -31.73 11.84
CA GLU A 177 -2.08 -31.11 10.50
C GLU A 177 -3.24 -31.66 9.65
N GLU A 178 -3.66 -32.91 9.88
CA GLU A 178 -4.60 -33.63 9.01
C GLU A 178 -6.00 -33.01 9.00
N THR A 179 -6.36 -32.32 10.08
CA THR A 179 -7.68 -31.67 10.24
C THR A 179 -7.63 -30.16 10.02
N ALA A 180 -6.43 -29.60 9.83
CA ALA A 180 -6.22 -28.18 9.69
C ALA A 180 -6.62 -27.69 8.29
N THR A 181 -7.24 -26.50 8.24
CA THR A 181 -7.36 -25.74 7.00
C THR A 181 -6.19 -24.76 6.81
N HIS A 182 -5.51 -24.41 7.91
CA HIS A 182 -4.37 -23.50 7.94
C HIS A 182 -3.25 -24.08 8.81
N ILE A 183 -2.02 -24.07 8.29
CA ILE A 183 -0.79 -24.48 8.98
C ILE A 183 0.07 -23.23 9.13
N ILE A 184 0.39 -22.87 10.37
CA ILE A 184 1.13 -21.65 10.69
C ILE A 184 2.64 -21.91 10.73
N TYR A 185 3.37 -21.16 9.92
CA TYR A 185 4.83 -21.12 9.84
C TYR A 185 5.39 -19.88 10.56
N GLY A 186 6.72 -19.87 10.76
CA GLY A 186 7.45 -18.71 11.23
C GLY A 186 7.28 -17.48 10.32
N SER A 187 7.72 -16.31 10.80
CA SER A 187 7.72 -15.10 9.96
C SER A 187 8.75 -15.20 8.85
N VAL A 188 8.40 -14.63 7.70
CA VAL A 188 9.30 -14.42 6.57
C VAL A 188 9.23 -12.94 6.21
N ASP A 189 10.37 -12.35 5.88
CA ASP A 189 10.42 -10.95 5.46
C ASP A 189 9.64 -10.76 4.14
N PRO A 190 8.80 -9.72 4.02
CA PRO A 190 8.15 -9.37 2.76
C PRO A 190 9.16 -9.17 1.63
N LEU A 191 8.76 -9.55 0.40
CA LEU A 191 9.57 -9.29 -0.79
C LEU A 191 9.42 -7.83 -1.21
N LYS A 192 10.48 -7.20 -1.69
CA LYS A 192 10.46 -5.78 -2.09
C LYS A 192 9.49 -5.50 -3.24
N GLU A 193 9.24 -6.50 -4.06
CA GLU A 193 8.37 -6.43 -5.22
C GLU A 193 6.87 -6.56 -4.85
N GLU A 194 6.53 -6.88 -3.60
CA GLU A 194 5.15 -7.10 -3.13
C GLU A 194 4.39 -5.79 -2.93
N TYR A 195 3.79 -5.28 -4.02
CA TYR A 195 2.96 -4.08 -3.95
C TYR A 195 1.46 -4.38 -4.14
N GLY A 196 1.07 -4.95 -5.28
CA GLY A 196 -0.34 -5.26 -5.53
C GLY A 196 -0.57 -6.32 -6.61
N ARG A 197 -1.81 -6.75 -6.78
CA ARG A 197 -2.22 -7.66 -7.86
C ARG A 197 -3.64 -7.38 -8.36
N PRO A 198 -3.91 -7.55 -9.67
CA PRO A 198 -5.26 -7.47 -10.21
C PRO A 198 -6.06 -8.73 -9.82
N VAL A 199 -7.27 -8.53 -9.30
CA VAL A 199 -8.14 -9.63 -8.84
C VAL A 199 -9.35 -9.82 -9.74
N ILE A 200 -10.07 -8.73 -10.05
CA ILE A 200 -11.34 -8.78 -10.80
C ILE A 200 -11.33 -7.71 -11.88
N LYS A 201 -11.58 -8.08 -13.13
CA LYS A 201 -11.83 -7.15 -14.24
C LYS A 201 -13.34 -6.98 -14.44
N ARG A 202 -13.80 -5.73 -14.61
CA ARG A 202 -15.16 -5.39 -15.05
C ARG A 202 -15.05 -4.21 -16.01
N ASP A 203 -15.37 -4.46 -17.29
CA ASP A 203 -15.24 -3.48 -18.37
C ASP A 203 -13.84 -2.83 -18.42
N LYS A 204 -13.78 -1.50 -18.28
CA LYS A 204 -12.54 -0.71 -18.24
C LYS A 204 -11.94 -0.60 -16.83
N MET A 205 -12.54 -1.23 -15.82
CA MET A 205 -12.08 -1.18 -14.44
C MET A 205 -11.46 -2.52 -14.02
N VAL A 206 -10.41 -2.44 -13.21
CA VAL A 206 -9.82 -3.58 -12.51
C VAL A 206 -9.81 -3.30 -11.01
N MET A 207 -10.20 -4.29 -10.21
CA MET A 207 -10.00 -4.27 -8.77
C MET A 207 -8.57 -4.71 -8.48
N MET A 208 -7.80 -3.79 -7.90
CA MET A 208 -6.46 -4.04 -7.39
C MET A 208 -6.54 -4.40 -5.91
N HIS A 209 -5.89 -5.49 -5.56
CA HIS A 209 -5.62 -5.88 -4.19
C HIS A 209 -4.19 -5.51 -3.82
N TRP A 210 -4.00 -5.12 -2.56
CA TRP A 210 -2.75 -4.57 -2.03
C TRP A 210 -2.21 -5.52 -0.98
N TYR A 211 -0.97 -5.96 -1.18
CA TYR A 211 -0.35 -6.96 -0.32
C TYR A 211 -0.37 -6.50 1.14
N TYR A 212 -0.75 -7.42 2.04
CA TYR A 212 -0.80 -7.20 3.49
C TYR A 212 -1.91 -6.23 3.94
N PHE A 213 -2.85 -5.91 3.05
CA PHE A 213 -4.10 -5.26 3.38
C PHE A 213 -5.27 -6.23 3.18
N PRO A 214 -6.32 -6.21 4.00
CA PRO A 214 -7.48 -7.07 3.76
C PRO A 214 -8.22 -6.59 2.50
N ASN A 215 -9.04 -7.47 1.91
CA ASN A 215 -9.79 -7.15 0.69
C ASN A 215 -10.67 -5.91 0.82
N SER A 216 -11.05 -5.53 2.04
CA SER A 216 -11.77 -4.28 2.28
C SER A 216 -11.00 -3.02 1.86
N PHE A 217 -9.68 -3.08 1.64
CA PHE A 217 -8.84 -1.95 1.20
C PHE A 217 -8.59 -1.94 -0.31
N ASP A 218 -9.10 -2.94 -1.05
CA ASP A 218 -8.95 -3.05 -2.49
C ASP A 218 -9.54 -1.81 -3.20
N THR A 219 -8.91 -1.38 -4.29
CA THR A 219 -9.31 -0.20 -5.07
C THR A 219 -9.68 -0.55 -6.49
N TRP A 220 -10.73 0.10 -6.99
CA TRP A 220 -11.08 0.04 -8.41
C TRP A 220 -10.23 1.04 -9.18
N VAL A 221 -9.53 0.56 -10.20
CA VAL A 221 -8.59 1.30 -11.03
C VAL A 221 -9.07 1.24 -12.48
N ASN A 222 -9.10 2.38 -13.17
CA ASN A 222 -9.38 2.42 -14.59
C ASN A 222 -8.13 1.98 -15.38
N LEU A 223 -8.27 0.94 -16.21
CA LEU A 223 -7.15 0.34 -16.95
C LEU A 223 -6.46 1.35 -17.86
N GLU A 224 -7.24 2.14 -18.59
CA GLU A 224 -6.75 3.12 -19.57
C GLU A 224 -6.02 4.26 -18.87
N THR A 225 -6.62 4.81 -17.80
CA THR A 225 -6.01 5.88 -17.01
C THR A 225 -4.74 5.42 -16.29
N ALA A 226 -4.65 4.13 -15.94
CA ALA A 226 -3.50 3.54 -15.28
C ALA A 226 -2.45 2.98 -16.25
N GLY A 227 -2.67 3.03 -17.57
CA GLY A 227 -1.78 2.41 -18.56
C GLY A 227 -1.70 0.89 -18.44
N LEU A 228 -2.74 0.24 -17.92
CA LEU A 228 -2.81 -1.20 -17.62
C LEU A 228 -3.59 -2.00 -18.67
N ASP A 229 -3.88 -1.44 -19.85
CA ASP A 229 -4.75 -2.04 -20.87
C ASP A 229 -4.27 -3.41 -21.37
N GLY A 230 -2.95 -3.68 -21.30
CA GLY A 230 -2.34 -4.96 -21.66
C GLY A 230 -2.42 -6.06 -20.59
N LEU A 231 -3.05 -5.81 -19.43
CA LEU A 231 -3.18 -6.81 -18.37
C LEU A 231 -4.11 -7.95 -18.77
N SER A 232 -3.53 -9.15 -18.93
CA SER A 232 -4.31 -10.40 -18.98
C SER A 232 -4.74 -10.80 -17.57
N ILE A 233 -6.02 -10.58 -17.26
CA ILE A 233 -6.63 -10.89 -15.94
C ILE A 233 -7.37 -12.24 -15.98
N ASP A 234 -7.58 -12.80 -17.17
CA ASP A 234 -8.51 -13.91 -17.44
C ASP A 234 -8.06 -15.28 -16.94
N SER A 235 -6.85 -15.39 -16.39
CA SER A 235 -6.45 -16.61 -15.68
C SER A 235 -6.97 -16.55 -14.26
N ASN A 236 -8.17 -17.09 -14.01
CA ASN A 236 -8.52 -17.47 -12.64
C ASN A 236 -7.46 -18.49 -12.19
N PRO A 237 -6.66 -18.21 -11.15
CA PRO A 237 -5.74 -19.22 -10.65
C PRO A 237 -6.54 -20.49 -10.33
N SER A 238 -5.90 -21.65 -10.52
CA SER A 238 -6.52 -22.90 -10.11
C SER A 238 -6.92 -22.78 -8.63
N PRO A 239 -8.12 -23.28 -8.24
CA PRO A 239 -8.53 -23.24 -6.84
C PRO A 239 -7.42 -23.80 -5.95
N HIS A 240 -7.11 -23.10 -4.86
CA HIS A 240 -6.15 -23.60 -3.88
C HIS A 240 -6.58 -25.00 -3.41
N SER A 241 -5.62 -25.92 -3.33
CA SER A 241 -5.86 -27.30 -2.93
C SER A 241 -5.10 -27.62 -1.65
N GLY A 242 -5.80 -28.24 -0.70
CA GLY A 242 -5.24 -28.62 0.59
C GLY A 242 -5.24 -27.46 1.60
N PRO A 243 -4.52 -27.62 2.74
CA PRO A 243 -4.41 -26.59 3.76
C PRO A 243 -3.52 -25.44 3.31
N TRP A 244 -3.90 -24.22 3.68
CA TRP A 244 -3.07 -23.04 3.51
C TRP A 244 -1.85 -23.13 4.42
N ARG A 245 -0.66 -22.94 3.85
CA ARG A 245 0.58 -22.81 4.62
C ARG A 245 0.94 -21.34 4.66
N VAL A 246 0.79 -20.70 5.80
CA VAL A 246 0.94 -19.24 5.93
C VAL A 246 1.84 -18.87 7.09
N THR A 247 2.55 -17.75 6.99
CA THR A 247 3.33 -17.19 8.10
C THR A 247 2.40 -16.71 9.23
N TYR A 248 2.88 -16.71 10.48
CA TYR A 248 2.07 -16.26 11.61
C TYR A 248 1.66 -14.78 11.53
N THR A 249 2.34 -13.98 10.70
CA THR A 249 1.97 -12.57 10.46
C THR A 249 0.56 -12.44 9.87
N TRP A 250 0.06 -13.46 9.16
CA TRP A 250 -1.34 -13.54 8.73
C TRP A 250 -2.34 -13.36 9.88
N LEU A 251 -2.04 -13.95 11.05
CA LEU A 251 -2.88 -13.82 12.26
C LEU A 251 -2.69 -12.46 12.94
N TYR A 252 -1.48 -11.91 12.96
CA TYR A 252 -1.25 -10.57 13.54
C TYR A 252 -1.98 -9.49 12.75
N ASP A 253 -1.91 -9.54 11.43
CA ASP A 253 -2.60 -8.57 10.58
C ASP A 253 -4.11 -8.79 10.62
N THR A 254 -4.57 -10.05 10.68
CA THR A 254 -5.99 -10.36 10.96
C THR A 254 -6.48 -9.69 12.24
N ASP A 255 -5.68 -9.75 13.31
CA ASP A 255 -6.03 -9.13 14.58
C ASP A 255 -6.03 -7.60 14.50
N GLN A 256 -5.07 -7.02 13.76
CA GLN A 256 -4.94 -5.58 13.57
C GLN A 256 -6.10 -4.99 12.78
N TYR A 257 -6.51 -5.62 11.68
CA TYR A 257 -7.57 -5.12 10.81
C TYR A 257 -8.97 -5.59 11.22
N ASN A 258 -9.06 -6.54 12.16
CA ASN A 258 -10.31 -7.21 12.54
C ASN A 258 -11.04 -7.87 11.35
N GLU A 259 -10.27 -8.38 10.39
CA GLU A 259 -10.76 -9.06 9.18
C GLU A 259 -9.78 -10.18 8.83
N TRP A 260 -10.28 -11.34 8.39
CA TRP A 260 -9.40 -12.41 7.92
C TRP A 260 -8.66 -11.97 6.67
N MET A 261 -7.33 -11.99 6.75
CA MET A 261 -6.44 -11.54 5.66
C MET A 261 -6.44 -12.56 4.50
N SER A 262 -6.05 -12.10 3.31
CA SER A 262 -5.89 -13.00 2.15
C SER A 262 -4.72 -13.94 2.38
N GLU A 263 -4.97 -15.25 2.32
CA GLU A 263 -3.97 -16.28 2.60
C GLU A 263 -2.81 -16.26 1.58
N GLU A 264 -3.09 -15.89 0.33
CA GLU A 264 -2.12 -15.76 -0.76
C GLU A 264 -1.00 -14.75 -0.45
N ASP A 265 -1.27 -13.76 0.41
CA ASP A 265 -0.30 -12.73 0.80
C ASP A 265 0.74 -13.26 1.78
N TYR A 266 0.49 -14.39 2.42
CA TYR A 266 1.32 -14.95 3.50
C TYR A 266 1.79 -16.37 3.17
N GLU A 267 1.49 -16.85 1.97
CA GLU A 267 1.69 -18.24 1.60
C GLU A 267 3.18 -18.61 1.54
N VAL A 268 3.50 -19.77 2.10
CA VAL A 268 4.83 -20.37 2.07
C VAL A 268 4.78 -21.79 1.52
N ASP A 269 5.91 -22.28 1.00
CA ASP A 269 6.08 -23.68 0.65
C ASP A 269 6.28 -24.57 1.90
N GLU A 270 6.40 -25.88 1.70
CA GLU A 270 6.62 -26.84 2.79
C GLU A 270 7.93 -26.62 3.56
N SER A 271 8.89 -25.93 2.94
CA SER A 271 10.17 -25.56 3.56
C SER A 271 10.09 -24.23 4.29
N GLY A 272 8.93 -23.54 4.28
CA GLY A 272 8.73 -22.24 4.89
C GLY A 272 9.23 -21.07 4.05
N ASN A 273 9.54 -21.27 2.76
CA ASN A 273 9.94 -20.17 1.88
C ASN A 273 8.71 -19.47 1.30
N LYS A 274 8.77 -18.15 1.18
CA LYS A 274 7.71 -17.33 0.59
C LYS A 274 7.35 -17.79 -0.83
N LYS A 275 6.06 -17.99 -1.10
CA LYS A 275 5.54 -18.21 -2.45
C LYS A 275 5.18 -16.88 -3.11
N VAL A 276 5.68 -16.69 -4.33
CA VAL A 276 5.37 -15.51 -5.14
C VAL A 276 4.07 -15.76 -5.91
N HIS A 277 3.09 -14.87 -5.74
CA HIS A 277 1.85 -14.95 -6.50
C HIS A 277 2.10 -14.65 -7.99
N PRO A 278 1.52 -15.42 -8.95
CA PRO A 278 1.78 -15.24 -10.38
C PRO A 278 1.39 -13.87 -10.95
N LYS A 279 0.41 -13.21 -10.32
CA LYS A 279 -0.08 -11.88 -10.72
C LYS A 279 0.54 -10.72 -9.92
N LEU A 280 1.62 -10.98 -9.18
CA LEU A 280 2.32 -9.94 -8.42
C LEU A 280 2.75 -8.80 -9.35
N MET A 281 2.57 -7.57 -8.90
CA MET A 281 3.05 -6.35 -9.54
C MET A 281 3.83 -5.52 -8.52
N SER A 282 5.02 -5.05 -8.91
CA SER A 282 5.80 -4.12 -8.12
C SER A 282 5.34 -2.66 -8.33
N VAL A 283 5.89 -1.74 -7.55
CA VAL A 283 5.68 -0.30 -7.75
C VAL A 283 6.13 0.12 -9.15
N GLU A 284 7.27 -0.40 -9.63
CA GLU A 284 7.80 -0.10 -10.97
C GLU A 284 6.88 -0.63 -12.07
N ASP A 285 6.28 -1.81 -11.90
CA ASP A 285 5.36 -2.38 -12.89
C ASP A 285 4.04 -1.57 -13.02
N LEU A 286 3.66 -0.84 -11.97
CA LEU A 286 2.50 0.06 -11.93
C LEU A 286 2.81 1.47 -12.42
N MET A 287 4.01 1.98 -12.13
CA MET A 287 4.44 3.32 -12.55
C MET A 287 4.92 3.36 -14.00
N ASN A 288 5.55 2.27 -14.48
CA ASN A 288 6.07 2.13 -15.83
C ASN A 288 5.55 0.84 -16.48
N PRO A 289 4.26 0.78 -16.86
CA PRO A 289 3.71 -0.38 -17.57
C PRO A 289 4.29 -0.46 -18.99
N SER A 290 5.51 -0.97 -19.12
CA SER A 290 6.14 -1.23 -20.41
C SER A 290 5.47 -2.40 -21.14
N GLU A 291 5.38 -2.32 -22.48
CA GLU A 291 4.77 -3.36 -23.33
C GLU A 291 5.52 -4.72 -23.30
N ASP A 292 6.72 -4.76 -22.71
CA ASP A 292 7.66 -5.89 -22.84
C ASP A 292 7.59 -6.90 -21.68
N ARG A 293 6.38 -7.14 -21.12
CA ARG A 293 6.16 -8.12 -20.02
C ARG A 293 6.58 -9.55 -20.38
N ASN A 294 6.65 -9.89 -21.67
CA ASN A 294 7.04 -11.22 -22.14
C ASN A 294 8.55 -11.54 -22.02
N LYS A 295 9.42 -10.55 -21.75
CA LYS A 295 10.87 -10.81 -21.58
C LYS A 295 11.27 -11.10 -20.13
N LYS A 296 10.61 -10.52 -19.12
CA LYS A 296 10.95 -10.75 -17.70
C LYS A 296 10.69 -12.20 -17.26
N ASN A 297 9.67 -12.87 -17.79
CA ASN A 297 9.40 -14.30 -17.49
C ASN A 297 10.41 -15.30 -18.11
N LYS A 298 11.35 -14.84 -18.95
CA LYS A 298 12.41 -15.69 -19.54
C LYS A 298 13.79 -15.52 -18.89
N SER A 299 13.99 -14.60 -17.94
CA SER A 299 15.31 -14.40 -17.31
C SER A 299 15.56 -15.29 -16.08
N GLY A 300 14.64 -16.18 -15.72
CA GLY A 300 14.85 -17.21 -14.70
C GLY A 300 15.69 -18.39 -15.21
N LYS A 301 16.94 -18.48 -14.73
CA LYS A 301 17.97 -19.54 -14.91
C LYS A 301 19.04 -19.29 -15.98
N ARG A 302 19.93 -18.32 -15.72
CA ARG A 302 21.36 -18.55 -16.02
C ARG A 302 21.98 -19.30 -14.85
N LYS A 303 21.99 -20.63 -14.97
CA LYS A 303 22.81 -21.52 -14.15
C LYS A 303 24.26 -21.03 -14.17
N ARG A 304 24.89 -20.95 -12.99
CA ARG A 304 26.34 -20.82 -12.83
C ARG A 304 27.04 -21.76 -13.83
N SER A 305 27.84 -21.19 -14.72
CA SER A 305 28.71 -21.95 -15.61
C SER A 305 29.74 -22.73 -14.77
N PRO A 306 30.00 -24.02 -15.05
CA PRO A 306 31.04 -24.76 -14.37
C PRO A 306 32.41 -24.31 -14.91
N SER A 307 33.36 -24.11 -14.00
CA SER A 307 34.76 -23.78 -14.33
C SER A 307 35.36 -24.82 -15.31
N PRO A 308 36.19 -24.40 -16.28
CA PRO A 308 36.81 -25.34 -17.21
C PRO A 308 37.97 -26.10 -16.54
N PRO A 309 38.16 -27.41 -16.84
CA PRO A 309 39.26 -28.19 -16.28
C PRO A 309 40.58 -27.86 -16.96
N SER A 310 41.66 -27.93 -16.17
CA SER A 310 43.04 -27.77 -16.59
C SER A 310 43.50 -28.87 -17.55
N LYS A 311 44.12 -28.50 -18.67
CA LYS A 311 45.02 -29.38 -19.42
C LYS A 311 46.30 -28.66 -19.86
N VAL A 312 47.39 -29.28 -19.45
CA VAL A 312 48.80 -29.03 -19.78
C VAL A 312 49.07 -29.43 -21.23
N GLY A 313 49.87 -28.65 -21.99
CA GLY A 313 50.46 -29.17 -23.24
C GLY A 313 51.00 -28.17 -24.29
N LYS A 314 52.24 -27.71 -24.09
CA LYS A 314 53.31 -27.37 -25.07
C LYS A 314 53.01 -26.86 -26.51
N ARG A 315 53.54 -25.65 -26.74
CA ARG A 315 54.55 -25.22 -27.76
C ARG A 315 54.15 -24.74 -29.18
N LYS A 316 54.58 -23.48 -29.43
CA LYS A 316 55.36 -22.88 -30.55
C LYS A 316 54.64 -22.15 -31.72
N SER A 317 55.03 -20.86 -31.84
CA SER A 317 55.36 -20.06 -33.06
C SER A 317 54.24 -19.85 -34.11
N GLY A 318 53.94 -18.68 -34.67
CA GLY A 318 54.50 -17.33 -34.65
C GLY A 318 53.80 -16.49 -35.74
N ARG A 319 54.05 -15.17 -35.74
CA ARG A 319 53.84 -14.19 -36.85
C ARG A 319 52.42 -13.59 -37.04
N SER A 320 52.29 -12.29 -36.73
CA SER A 320 51.30 -11.34 -37.28
C SER A 320 51.72 -10.87 -38.70
N PRO A 321 51.02 -9.96 -39.43
CA PRO A 321 49.72 -9.28 -39.18
C PRO A 321 48.78 -9.19 -40.43
N ALA A 322 47.52 -8.73 -40.26
CA ALA A 322 46.89 -7.66 -41.07
C ALA A 322 45.33 -7.65 -41.01
N VAL A 323 44.81 -6.48 -40.60
CA VAL A 323 43.68 -5.68 -41.15
C VAL A 323 42.34 -6.37 -41.47
N GLY A 324 41.30 -5.92 -40.76
CA GLY A 324 39.90 -6.08 -41.15
C GLY A 324 38.94 -5.26 -40.26
N LYS A 325 38.85 -3.94 -40.51
CA LYS A 325 37.79 -3.08 -39.97
C LYS A 325 36.43 -3.54 -40.52
N LYS A 326 35.47 -3.83 -39.64
CA LYS A 326 34.03 -3.61 -39.90
C LYS A 326 33.37 -3.08 -38.63
N THR A 327 32.93 -1.84 -38.75
CA THR A 327 32.12 -1.03 -37.84
C THR A 327 30.74 -1.65 -37.63
N LYS A 328 30.27 -1.64 -36.38
CA LYS A 328 28.85 -1.65 -36.01
C LYS A 328 28.61 -0.44 -35.10
N PRO A 329 27.44 0.22 -35.20
CA PRO A 329 27.17 1.49 -34.54
C PRO A 329 26.93 1.28 -33.04
N ASP A 330 27.49 2.19 -32.25
CA ASP A 330 27.29 2.29 -30.80
C ASP A 330 25.84 2.65 -30.45
N ASP A 331 25.34 1.97 -29.41
CA ASP A 331 24.11 2.28 -28.70
C ASP A 331 24.48 3.10 -27.45
N PRO A 332 24.14 4.40 -27.36
CA PRO A 332 24.68 5.31 -26.35
C PRO A 332 24.05 5.20 -24.95
N GLU A 333 23.22 4.19 -24.66
CA GLU A 333 22.43 4.14 -23.41
C GLU A 333 23.00 3.27 -22.28
N SER A 334 24.21 2.73 -22.41
CA SER A 334 24.83 1.89 -21.36
C SER A 334 26.15 2.41 -20.80
N GLU A 335 26.40 3.72 -20.88
CA GLU A 335 27.51 4.31 -20.15
C GLU A 335 27.21 4.33 -18.65
N ASP A 336 27.99 3.53 -17.90
CA ASP A 336 28.10 3.61 -16.45
C ASP A 336 28.53 5.02 -16.05
N LEU A 337 27.56 5.82 -15.61
CA LEU A 337 27.72 7.24 -15.24
C LEU A 337 28.60 7.46 -14.01
N THR A 338 29.05 6.38 -13.34
CA THR A 338 29.90 6.45 -12.15
C THR A 338 31.36 6.14 -12.42
N LYS A 339 31.71 5.81 -13.67
CA LYS A 339 33.03 5.31 -14.07
C LYS A 339 34.18 6.31 -13.89
N ASP A 340 33.88 7.62 -13.93
CA ASP A 340 34.87 8.70 -13.80
C ASP A 340 34.87 9.36 -12.40
N MET A 341 34.17 8.77 -11.42
CA MET A 341 34.15 9.30 -10.04
C MET A 341 35.26 8.63 -9.20
N GLU A 342 36.09 9.44 -8.54
CA GLU A 342 37.13 8.94 -7.61
C GLU A 342 36.50 8.23 -6.39
N GLU A 343 37.09 7.10 -5.97
CA GLU A 343 36.69 6.38 -4.75
C GLU A 343 37.07 7.20 -3.50
N PRO A 344 36.13 7.43 -2.55
CA PRO A 344 36.46 8.15 -1.34
C PRO A 344 37.37 7.29 -0.44
N THR A 345 38.35 7.94 0.20
CA THR A 345 39.19 7.30 1.21
C THR A 345 38.36 7.05 2.49
N PRO A 346 38.48 5.86 3.11
CA PRO A 346 37.75 5.55 4.33
C PRO A 346 38.32 6.34 5.52
N GLU A 347 37.50 7.19 6.15
CA GLU A 347 37.89 7.87 7.39
C GLU A 347 37.54 7.03 8.63
N PRO A 348 38.42 7.00 9.65
CA PRO A 348 38.27 6.19 10.84
C PRO A 348 37.30 6.81 11.86
N ASN A 349 36.75 5.92 12.70
CA ASN A 349 35.66 6.14 13.63
C ASN A 349 36.12 6.78 14.96
N VAL A 350 35.24 7.65 15.50
CA VAL A 350 35.12 8.16 16.90
C VAL A 350 36.02 9.34 17.32
N VAL A 351 35.38 10.48 17.60
CA VAL A 351 35.89 11.55 18.50
C VAL A 351 34.77 11.96 19.46
N GLU A 352 35.11 11.99 20.75
CA GLU A 352 34.27 12.42 21.88
C GLU A 352 34.31 13.96 21.99
N VAL A 353 33.15 14.64 22.09
CA VAL A 353 33.06 16.10 22.19
C VAL A 353 32.51 16.55 23.54
N ASN A 354 33.31 17.31 24.28
CA ASN A 354 32.87 18.11 25.44
C ASN A 354 32.68 19.58 25.03
N PRO A 355 31.75 20.33 25.66
CA PRO A 355 31.27 21.61 25.14
C PRO A 355 32.05 22.82 25.68
N THR A 356 32.33 23.82 24.84
CA THR A 356 32.47 25.23 25.26
C THR A 356 32.45 26.19 24.06
N ALA A 357 31.75 27.31 24.22
CA ALA A 357 31.80 28.52 23.38
C ALA A 357 32.67 29.61 24.07
N PRO A 358 32.80 30.86 23.57
CA PRO A 358 32.89 31.38 22.20
C PRO A 358 34.17 32.24 21.96
N ASN A 359 34.34 32.72 20.72
CA ASN A 359 35.10 33.92 20.27
C ASN A 359 36.57 33.76 19.80
N GLN A 360 36.83 33.91 18.49
CA GLN A 360 37.69 34.95 17.86
C GLN A 360 38.01 34.68 16.36
N GLN A 361 37.43 35.53 15.50
CA GLN A 361 37.97 36.30 14.36
C GLN A 361 39.05 35.77 13.34
N LEU A 362 38.66 35.95 12.05
CA LEU A 362 39.42 36.38 10.84
C LEU A 362 40.41 35.37 10.21
N THR A 363 40.37 35.04 8.91
CA THR A 363 40.46 35.94 7.73
C THR A 363 39.81 35.37 6.44
N LYS A 364 39.58 36.29 5.49
CA LYS A 364 38.78 36.23 4.24
C LYS A 364 39.49 35.66 3.01
N LYS A 365 38.71 35.03 2.11
CA LYS A 365 38.67 35.05 0.61
C LYS A 365 38.26 33.65 0.11
N ASP A 366 37.35 33.43 -0.84
CA ASP A 366 36.82 34.27 -1.90
C ASP A 366 35.29 34.18 -1.99
N HIS A 367 34.73 35.25 -2.51
CA HIS A 367 33.33 35.55 -2.69
C HIS A 367 33.10 35.58 -4.20
N GLU A 368 32.23 34.74 -4.74
CA GLU A 368 31.40 35.04 -5.91
C GLU A 368 30.46 33.87 -6.22
N LEU A 369 29.25 34.22 -6.70
CA LEU A 369 28.08 33.36 -6.99
C LEU A 369 27.11 33.13 -5.82
N GLN A 370 26.36 34.17 -5.47
CA GLN A 370 24.99 34.02 -4.96
C GLN A 370 24.01 34.71 -5.91
N PRO A 371 22.86 34.08 -6.21
CA PRO A 371 21.61 34.80 -6.40
C PRO A 371 20.55 34.40 -5.36
N LEU A 372 20.02 35.44 -4.72
CA LEU A 372 18.72 35.68 -4.06
C LEU A 372 17.79 34.50 -3.73
N LYS A 373 17.52 34.37 -2.42
CA LYS A 373 16.33 33.72 -1.84
C LYS A 373 15.07 34.58 -2.05
N GLY A 374 13.95 33.93 -2.34
CA GLY A 374 12.61 34.45 -2.11
C GLY A 374 11.71 34.45 -3.35
N GLY A 375 10.97 33.37 -3.54
CA GLY A 375 9.90 33.28 -4.54
C GLY A 375 8.93 32.16 -4.20
N SER A 376 7.80 32.52 -3.59
CA SER A 376 6.62 31.65 -3.47
C SER A 376 6.14 31.31 -4.89
N ILE A 377 6.03 30.03 -5.23
CA ILE A 377 5.42 29.59 -6.50
C ILE A 377 3.95 29.21 -6.24
N THR A 378 3.14 30.24 -6.07
CA THR A 378 1.71 30.20 -6.33
C THR A 378 1.48 31.24 -7.43
N ASP A 379 0.67 30.90 -8.42
CA ASP A 379 0.24 31.69 -9.59
C ASP A 379 1.15 31.71 -10.83
N LEU A 380 0.87 30.75 -11.72
CA LEU A 380 0.93 30.93 -13.17
C LEU A 380 -0.42 30.48 -13.75
N GLU A 381 -1.46 31.29 -13.59
CA GLU A 381 -2.67 31.29 -14.43
C GLU A 381 -3.51 32.54 -14.11
N GLU A 382 -3.30 33.63 -14.86
CA GLU A 382 -4.33 34.52 -15.43
C GLU A 382 -3.71 35.86 -15.82
N ALA A 383 -3.76 36.14 -17.12
CA ALA A 383 -3.46 37.43 -17.69
C ALA A 383 -4.72 38.30 -17.67
N GLU A 384 -4.58 39.48 -17.05
CA GLU A 384 -5.16 40.79 -17.38
C GLU A 384 -6.66 40.89 -17.72
N GLU A 385 -7.43 41.57 -16.86
CA GLU A 385 -7.95 42.91 -17.19
C GLU A 385 -8.29 43.74 -15.93
N ARG A 386 -7.87 45.01 -15.93
CA ARG A 386 -8.04 46.00 -14.85
C ARG A 386 -9.36 46.74 -14.98
N GLY A 387 -9.96 47.11 -13.84
CA GLY A 387 -10.96 48.18 -13.72
C GLY A 387 -10.91 48.83 -12.33
N GLU A 388 -10.82 50.16 -12.32
CA GLU A 388 -10.81 51.12 -11.19
C GLU A 388 -11.99 50.88 -10.19
N ASP A 389 -12.00 51.28 -8.91
CA ASP A 389 -11.80 52.65 -8.41
C ASP A 389 -11.85 52.69 -6.85
N SER A 390 -11.12 53.66 -6.28
CA SER A 390 -11.38 54.50 -5.09
C SER A 390 -11.67 53.97 -3.65
N GLN A 391 -10.76 54.42 -2.77
CA GLN A 391 -10.99 55.26 -1.57
C GLN A 391 -11.06 54.69 -0.13
N THR A 392 -10.08 55.19 0.65
CA THR A 392 -10.13 55.74 2.02
C THR A 392 -9.92 54.86 3.26
N GLY A 393 -8.86 55.21 4.03
CA GLY A 393 -9.08 55.62 5.43
C GLY A 393 -8.18 55.06 6.55
N LYS A 394 -7.01 55.69 6.74
CA LYS A 394 -6.41 56.17 8.02
C LYS A 394 -5.99 55.21 9.17
N ASN A 395 -4.66 55.22 9.37
CA ASN A 395 -3.85 55.52 10.58
C ASN A 395 -4.07 54.79 11.92
N SER A 396 -2.99 54.17 12.43
CA SER A 396 -2.28 54.71 13.61
C SER A 396 -0.86 54.13 13.76
N ASP A 397 0.10 55.04 13.94
CA ASP A 397 1.54 54.84 14.14
C ASP A 397 1.91 54.14 15.46
N SER A 398 3.01 53.38 15.46
CA SER A 398 4.04 53.48 16.51
C SER A 398 5.41 52.96 16.02
N ASN A 399 6.43 53.67 16.49
CA ASN A 399 7.82 53.73 16.01
C ASN A 399 8.60 52.41 15.93
N THR A 400 9.42 52.37 14.88
CA THR A 400 10.75 51.76 14.71
C THR A 400 11.52 51.33 15.97
N GLN A 401 12.00 50.08 15.98
CA GLN A 401 13.43 49.79 16.11
C GLN A 401 13.77 48.43 15.48
N ASP A 402 14.71 48.50 14.54
CA ASP A 402 15.39 47.45 13.80
C ASP A 402 16.37 46.70 14.71
N ASP A 403 16.23 45.38 14.84
CA ASP A 403 17.37 44.46 14.96
C ASP A 403 16.90 42.99 14.85
N GLY A 404 17.57 42.21 13.99
CA GLY A 404 17.68 40.75 14.14
C GLY A 404 16.75 39.88 13.28
N GLN A 405 17.07 39.76 11.99
CA GLN A 405 17.15 38.49 11.25
C GLN A 405 16.12 37.40 11.65
N GLU A 406 14.95 37.41 11.00
CA GLU A 406 13.95 36.33 11.13
C GLU A 406 14.49 35.01 10.54
N ASP A 407 15.08 34.20 11.41
CA ASP A 407 15.23 32.75 11.22
C ASP A 407 13.84 32.11 11.19
N ASN A 408 13.28 31.95 10.00
CA ASN A 408 12.11 31.08 9.78
C ASN A 408 12.54 29.60 9.84
N VAL A 409 13.05 29.17 10.99
CA VAL A 409 13.24 27.76 11.32
C VAL A 409 12.03 27.36 12.17
N THR A 410 11.12 26.59 11.57
CA THR A 410 9.99 25.98 12.28
C THR A 410 10.47 25.27 13.54
N GLU A 411 9.92 25.61 14.71
CA GLU A 411 10.34 25.03 15.99
C GLU A 411 10.22 23.49 15.96
N GLN A 412 11.33 22.82 16.25
CA GLN A 412 11.39 21.37 16.29
C GLN A 412 10.70 20.86 17.57
N THR A 413 9.69 20.01 17.42
CA THR A 413 8.87 19.50 18.53
C THR A 413 9.55 18.42 19.37
N HIS A 414 10.64 17.82 18.87
CA HIS A 414 11.34 16.68 19.48
C HIS A 414 12.85 16.85 19.42
N HIS A 415 13.56 16.47 20.49
CA HIS A 415 15.03 16.41 20.49
C HIS A 415 15.50 15.15 19.74
N ILE A 416 16.06 15.32 18.54
CA ILE A 416 16.51 14.20 17.69
C ILE A 416 18.03 14.00 17.87
N ILE A 417 18.43 12.77 18.17
CA ILE A 417 19.84 12.38 18.20
C ILE A 417 20.26 12.02 16.77
N ILE A 418 21.20 12.77 16.20
CA ILE A 418 21.74 12.50 14.86
C ILE A 418 22.87 11.49 14.97
N PRO A 419 22.80 10.33 14.30
CA PRO A 419 23.87 9.35 14.29
C PRO A 419 25.14 9.88 13.59
N SER A 420 26.32 9.45 14.05
CA SER A 420 27.61 9.91 13.50
C SER A 420 27.83 9.57 12.04
N TYR A 421 27.25 8.48 11.54
CA TYR A 421 27.33 8.10 10.12
C TYR A 421 26.55 9.05 9.19
N SER A 422 25.77 9.98 9.73
CA SER A 422 25.08 11.05 8.99
C SER A 422 25.89 12.35 8.91
N ALA A 423 27.13 12.38 9.41
CA ALA A 423 27.97 13.59 9.43
C ALA A 423 28.32 14.15 8.04
N TRP A 424 28.21 13.34 6.99
CA TRP A 424 28.44 13.78 5.61
C TRP A 424 27.30 14.65 5.05
N PHE A 425 26.14 14.67 5.70
CA PHE A 425 24.97 15.41 5.23
C PHE A 425 25.05 16.89 5.64
N ASP A 426 24.81 17.78 4.68
CA ASP A 426 24.76 19.23 4.87
C ASP A 426 23.58 19.83 4.08
N TYR A 427 22.83 20.72 4.71
CA TYR A 427 21.67 21.39 4.10
C TYR A 427 22.02 22.27 2.91
N ASN A 428 23.23 22.82 2.87
CA ASN A 428 23.65 23.82 1.89
C ASN A 428 24.54 23.24 0.79
N SER A 429 24.97 21.99 0.92
CA SER A 429 25.84 21.33 -0.06
C SER A 429 25.32 19.93 -0.42
N ILE A 430 25.81 19.40 -1.54
CA ILE A 430 25.42 18.08 -2.06
C ILE A 430 26.66 17.19 -2.03
N HIS A 431 26.59 16.14 -1.22
CA HIS A 431 27.68 15.21 -0.99
C HIS A 431 27.82 14.21 -2.16
N GLU A 432 29.01 13.65 -2.36
CA GLU A 432 29.28 12.69 -3.45
C GLU A 432 28.45 11.41 -3.36
N VAL A 433 28.08 11.01 -2.13
CA VAL A 433 27.16 9.88 -1.89
C VAL A 433 25.79 10.15 -2.52
N GLU A 434 25.31 11.40 -2.45
CA GLU A 434 24.02 11.81 -3.02
C GLU A 434 24.07 11.81 -4.54
N LYS A 435 25.16 12.34 -5.12
CA LYS A 435 25.38 12.34 -6.57
C LYS A 435 25.44 10.94 -7.16
N ARG A 436 26.09 10.01 -6.44
CA ARG A 436 26.17 8.60 -6.84
C ARG A 436 24.82 7.88 -6.71
N ALA A 437 24.03 8.21 -5.70
CA ALA A 437 22.73 7.59 -5.46
C ALA A 437 21.67 8.03 -6.48
N LEU A 438 21.72 9.29 -6.93
CA LEU A 438 20.73 9.88 -7.85
C LEU A 438 21.39 10.68 -8.99
N PRO A 439 22.19 10.03 -9.85
CA PRO A 439 22.99 10.70 -10.89
C PRO A 439 22.14 11.45 -11.92
N GLU A 440 20.85 11.14 -12.04
CA GLU A 440 19.93 11.81 -12.96
C GLU A 440 19.69 13.30 -12.64
N PHE A 441 19.99 13.76 -11.43
CA PHE A 441 19.91 15.18 -11.05
C PHE A 441 21.21 15.95 -11.31
N PHE A 442 22.30 15.25 -11.66
CA PHE A 442 23.66 15.81 -11.73
C PHE A 442 24.32 15.67 -13.09
N ASN A 443 23.64 15.06 -14.07
CA ASN A 443 24.20 14.81 -15.40
C ASN A 443 23.89 15.91 -16.44
N GLY A 444 23.10 16.93 -16.08
CA GLY A 444 22.74 18.04 -16.96
C GLY A 444 21.88 17.68 -18.18
N ARG A 445 21.40 16.43 -18.29
CA ARG A 445 20.62 15.95 -19.45
C ARG A 445 19.14 16.34 -19.37
N ASN A 446 18.59 16.50 -18.16
CA ASN A 446 17.18 16.80 -17.94
C ASN A 446 17.00 18.17 -17.28
N LYS A 447 16.36 19.10 -17.99
CA LYS A 447 16.07 20.46 -17.50
C LYS A 447 15.21 20.50 -16.23
N SER A 448 14.45 19.44 -15.96
CA SER A 448 13.60 19.32 -14.76
C SER A 448 14.27 18.59 -13.59
N LYS A 449 15.50 18.08 -13.76
CA LYS A 449 16.26 17.39 -12.73
C LYS A 449 17.63 18.04 -12.60
N THR A 450 17.64 19.18 -11.91
CA THR A 450 18.84 19.96 -11.63
C THR A 450 19.29 19.75 -10.18
N PRO A 451 20.56 20.03 -9.85
CA PRO A 451 21.07 19.95 -8.48
C PRO A 451 20.24 20.78 -7.49
N GLU A 452 19.73 21.94 -7.93
CA GLU A 452 18.94 22.85 -7.11
C GLU A 452 17.58 22.25 -6.74
N ILE A 453 16.93 21.58 -7.70
CA ILE A 453 15.65 20.89 -7.48
C ILE A 453 15.84 19.70 -6.53
N TYR A 454 16.93 18.95 -6.69
CA TYR A 454 17.27 17.87 -5.76
C TYR A 454 17.46 18.39 -4.33
N LEU A 455 18.24 19.46 -4.16
CA LEU A 455 18.50 20.07 -2.85
C LEU A 455 17.19 20.49 -2.16
N ALA A 456 16.28 21.10 -2.91
CA ALA A 456 14.97 21.53 -2.40
C ALA A 456 14.12 20.34 -1.93
N TYR A 457 13.98 19.29 -2.73
CA TYR A 457 13.20 18.09 -2.36
C TYR A 457 13.81 17.36 -1.17
N ARG A 458 15.14 17.17 -1.19
CA ARG A 458 15.87 16.52 -0.11
C ARG A 458 15.65 17.25 1.22
N ASN A 459 15.87 18.56 1.25
CA ASN A 459 15.72 19.34 2.47
C ASN A 459 14.26 19.34 2.96
N PHE A 460 13.30 19.47 2.05
CA PHE A 460 11.88 19.38 2.39
C PHE A 460 11.52 18.04 3.07
N MET A 461 12.02 16.92 2.55
CA MET A 461 11.79 15.59 3.15
C MET A 461 12.41 15.49 4.55
N VAL A 462 13.65 15.97 4.72
CA VAL A 462 14.34 15.96 6.02
C VAL A 462 13.62 16.83 7.04
N ASP A 463 13.18 18.03 6.64
CA ASP A 463 12.47 18.96 7.53
C ASP A 463 11.10 18.41 7.92
N THR A 464 10.37 17.81 6.98
CA THR A 464 9.09 17.14 7.27
C THR A 464 9.26 16.02 8.28
N TYR A 465 10.31 15.20 8.14
CA TYR A 465 10.61 14.14 9.09
C TYR A 465 11.00 14.68 10.48
N ARG A 466 11.76 15.78 10.53
CA ARG A 466 12.17 16.42 11.79
C ARG A 466 11.00 17.03 12.57
N LEU A 467 9.93 17.46 11.88
CA LEU A 467 8.72 18.01 12.50
C LEU A 467 7.86 16.96 13.20
N ASN A 468 7.87 15.71 12.70
CA ASN A 468 7.12 14.60 13.29
C ASN A 468 7.83 13.25 13.11
N PRO A 469 8.90 12.97 13.88
CA PRO A 469 9.61 11.70 13.84
C PRO A 469 8.73 10.62 14.51
N THR A 470 8.03 9.81 13.70
CA THR A 470 7.16 8.71 14.17
C THR A 470 7.66 7.34 13.77
#